data_AF-F8PFQ5-F1
#
_entry.id   AF-F8PFQ5-F1
#
_cell.length_a   1.000
_cell.length_b   1.000
_cell.length_c   1.000
_cell.angle_alpha   90.00
_cell.angle_beta   90.00
_cell.angle_gamma   90.00
#
_symmetry.space_group_name_H-M   'P 1'
#
loop_
_entity.id
_entity.type
_entity.pdbx_description
1 polymer ?
#
loop_
_entity_poly.entity_id
_entity_poly.type
_entity_poly.pdbx_seq_one_letter_code
_entity_poly.pdbx_strand_id
1 'polypeptide(L)' 'MKKLATRDFEDLLQCSIPASEGLFPPEYDQIIIILLFRFAQWHAFAKLQIHTNTMLEMLKETVRILGES' A
#
# COMPACT_ATOMS: atom_id res chain seq x y z
N MET A 1 2.93 -15.31 -13.26
CA MET A 1 1.54 -15.08 -13.72
C MET A 1 1.55 -14.38 -15.07
N LYS A 2 0.75 -14.79 -16.07
CA LYS A 2 0.73 -14.18 -17.42
C LYS A 2 -0.44 -13.20 -17.68
N LYS A 3 -1.45 -13.14 -16.80
CA LYS A 3 -2.52 -12.13 -16.80
C LYS A 3 -2.99 -11.92 -15.36
N LEU A 4 -2.46 -10.91 -14.69
CA LEU A 4 -2.93 -10.46 -13.38
C LEU A 4 -4.02 -9.42 -13.64
N ALA A 5 -5.25 -9.70 -13.21
CA ALA A 5 -6.26 -8.67 -13.11
C ALA A 5 -5.89 -7.72 -11.96
N THR A 6 -6.41 -6.50 -11.98
CA THR A 6 -6.19 -5.51 -10.90
C THR A 6 -6.61 -6.05 -9.53
N ARG A 7 -7.67 -6.86 -9.46
CA ARG A 7 -8.10 -7.52 -8.23
C ARG A 7 -7.05 -8.49 -7.67
N ASP A 8 -6.39 -9.25 -8.55
CA ASP A 8 -5.37 -10.21 -8.13
C ASP A 8 -4.16 -9.48 -7.50
N PHE A 9 -3.84 -8.27 -7.96
CA PHE A 9 -2.82 -7.42 -7.32
C PHE A 9 -3.23 -6.95 -5.92
N GLU A 10 -4.50 -6.59 -5.73
CA GLU A 10 -5.01 -6.20 -4.41
C GLU A 10 -4.98 -7.37 -3.43
N ASP A 11 -5.41 -8.55 -3.88
CA ASP A 11 -5.40 -9.76 -3.06
C ASP A 11 -3.96 -10.13 -2.67
N LEU A 12 -3.00 -10.02 -3.60
CA LEU A 12 -1.58 -10.23 -3.32
C LEU A 12 -1.02 -9.21 -2.32
N LEU A 13 -1.41 -7.94 -2.43
CA LEU A 13 -0.95 -6.87 -1.55
C LEU A 13 -1.53 -7.00 -0.14
N GLN A 14 -2.78 -7.44 0.00
CA GLN A 14 -3.37 -7.72 1.30
C GLN A 14 -2.75 -8.96 1.95
N CYS A 15 -2.43 -9.99 1.17
CA CYS A 15 -1.74 -11.19 1.66
C CYS A 15 -0.29 -10.94 2.04
N SER A 16 0.40 -9.99 1.40
CA SER A 16 1.82 -9.74 1.65
C SER A 16 2.10 -9.05 2.98
N ILE A 17 1.14 -8.27 3.52
CA ILE A 17 1.28 -7.59 4.82
C ILE A 17 1.50 -8.60 5.96
N PRO A 18 0.57 -9.53 6.26
CA PRO A 18 0.77 -10.51 7.33
C PRO A 18 1.87 -11.53 7.01
N ALA A 19 2.13 -11.80 5.73
CA ALA A 19 3.22 -12.70 5.32
C ALA A 19 4.62 -12.11 5.57
N SER A 20 4.71 -10.79 5.72
CA SER A 20 5.97 -10.08 5.95
C SER A 20 6.24 -9.82 7.44
N GLU A 21 5.28 -10.08 8.33
CA GLU A 21 5.47 -9.86 9.78
C GLU A 21 6.50 -10.82 10.38
N GLY A 22 7.55 -10.28 10.99
CA GLY A 22 8.65 -11.05 11.57
C GLY A 22 9.52 -11.78 10.55
N LEU A 23 9.38 -11.46 9.26
CA LEU A 23 10.16 -12.06 8.18
C LEU A 23 11.54 -11.41 8.07
N PHE A 24 11.66 -10.14 8.44
CA PHE A 24 12.88 -9.36 8.29
C PHE A 24 13.59 -9.17 9.63
N PRO A 25 14.89 -8.77 9.61
CA PRO A 25 15.57 -8.36 10.82
C PRO A 25 14.79 -7.25 11.54
N PRO A 26 14.84 -7.17 12.89
CA PRO A 26 14.04 -6.22 13.66
C PRO A 26 14.21 -4.75 13.24
N GLU A 27 15.38 -4.41 12.69
CA GLU A 27 15.73 -3.09 12.16
C GLU A 27 14.87 -2.68 10.94
N TYR A 28 14.40 -3.65 10.16
CA TYR A 28 13.70 -3.43 8.89
C TYR A 28 12.25 -3.94 8.88
N ASP A 29 11.91 -4.88 9.75
CA ASP A 29 10.59 -5.52 9.78
C ASP A 29 9.46 -4.50 9.93
N GLN A 30 9.60 -3.59 10.89
CA GLN A 30 8.61 -2.55 11.15
C GLN A 30 8.44 -1.58 9.96
N ILE A 31 9.54 -1.14 9.34
CA ILE A 31 9.46 -0.20 8.21
C ILE A 31 8.85 -0.87 6.97
N ILE A 32 9.14 -2.15 6.74
CA ILE A 32 8.59 -2.90 5.61
C ILE A 32 7.07 -3.12 5.79
N ILE A 33 6.62 -3.50 6.99
CA ILE A 33 5.19 -3.62 7.29
C ILE A 33 4.47 -2.27 7.08
N ILE A 34 5.04 -1.18 7.57
CA ILE A 34 4.49 0.17 7.40
C ILE A 34 4.42 0.55 5.92
N LEU A 35 5.46 0.25 5.14
CA LEU A 35 5.50 0.52 3.71
C LEU A 35 4.38 -0.23 2.96
N LEU A 36 4.23 -1.54 3.23
CA LEU A 36 3.18 -2.36 2.62
C LEU A 36 1.78 -1.86 2.98
N PHE A 37 1.57 -1.45 4.23
CA PHE A 37 0.31 -0.86 4.67
C PHE A 37 0.01 0.47 3.95
N ARG A 38 0.98 1.38 3.86
CA ARG A 38 0.84 2.66 3.14
C ARG A 38 0.57 2.44 1.65
N PHE A 39 1.23 1.45 1.05
CA PHE A 39 1.01 1.11 -0.34
C PHE A 39 -0.41 0.56 -0.57
N ALA A 40 -0.94 -0.26 0.35
CA ALA A 40 -2.33 -0.72 0.32
C ALA A 40 -3.33 0.44 0.48
N GLN A 41 -3.05 1.41 1.37
CA GLN A 41 -3.87 2.62 1.52
C GLN A 41 -3.90 3.46 0.24
N TRP A 42 -2.75 3.70 -0.37
CA TRP A 42 -2.66 4.42 -1.64
C TRP A 42 -3.48 3.73 -2.74
N HIS A 43 -3.35 2.41 -2.86
CA HIS A 43 -4.11 1.62 -3.83
C HIS A 43 -5.62 1.70 -3.59
N ALA A 44 -6.07 1.66 -2.33
CA ALA A 44 -7.47 1.81 -1.97
C ALA A 44 -7.99 3.21 -2.36
N PHE A 45 -7.25 4.28 -2.09
CA PHE A 45 -7.62 5.64 -2.49
C PHE A 45 -7.67 5.81 -4.02
N ALA A 46 -6.67 5.26 -4.73
CA ALA A 46 -6.64 5.29 -6.19
C ALA A 46 -7.82 4.53 -6.80
N LYS A 47 -8.23 3.41 -6.21
CA LYS A 47 -9.38 2.60 -6.66
C LYS A 47 -10.71 3.28 -6.41
N LEU A 48 -10.88 3.97 -5.28
CA LEU A 48 -12.16 4.55 -4.91
C LEU A 48 -12.61 5.63 -5.90
N GLN A 49 -11.70 6.34 -6.60
CA GLN A 49 -12.02 7.38 -7.59
C GLN A 49 -13.19 8.30 -7.19
N ILE A 50 -13.36 8.56 -5.89
CA ILE A 50 -14.38 9.48 -5.37
C ILE A 50 -13.76 10.87 -5.45
N HIS A 51 -14.24 11.67 -6.41
CA HIS A 51 -13.83 13.04 -6.68
C HIS A 51 -14.26 14.02 -5.57
N THR A 52 -13.84 13.78 -4.33
CA THR A 52 -13.95 14.78 -3.25
C THR A 52 -12.57 15.36 -3.01
N ASN A 53 -12.47 16.69 -2.89
CA ASN A 53 -11.20 17.40 -2.68
C ASN A 53 -10.39 16.80 -1.51
N THR A 54 -11.05 16.32 -0.47
CA THR A 54 -10.43 15.67 0.69
C THR A 54 -9.67 14.38 0.34
N MET A 55 -10.18 13.54 -0.56
CA MET A 55 -9.49 12.31 -1.01
C MET A 55 -8.26 12.63 -1.87
N LEU A 56 -8.32 13.69 -2.69
CA LEU A 56 -7.15 14.13 -3.48
C LEU A 56 -6.02 14.62 -2.59
N GLU A 57 -6.33 15.35 -1.51
CA GLU A 57 -5.33 15.77 -0.54
C GLU A 57 -4.75 14.58 0.24
N MET A 58 -5.59 13.60 0.64
CA MET A 58 -5.09 12.36 1.24
C MET A 58 -4.20 11.54 0.29
N LEU A 59 -4.55 11.48 -1.00
CA LEU A 59 -3.75 10.79 -2.02
C LEU A 59 -2.39 11.47 -2.21
N LYS A 60 -2.36 12.80 -2.35
CA LYS A 60 -1.10 13.58 -2.46
C LYS A 60 -0.22 13.36 -1.24
N GLU A 61 -0.81 13.39 -0.05
CA GLU A 61 -0.09 13.17 1.19
C GLU A 61 0.47 11.75 1.29
N THR A 62 -0.31 10.75 0.86
CA THR A 62 0.14 9.35 0.85
C THR A 62 1.30 9.15 -0.13
N VAL A 63 1.24 9.76 -1.32
CA VAL A 63 2.34 9.72 -2.31
C VAL A 63 3.60 10.40 -1.79
N ARG A 64 3.47 11.53 -1.09
CA ARG A 64 4.59 12.25 -0.48
C ARG A 64 5.30 11.37 0.56
N ILE A 65 4.54 10.77 1.48
CA ILE A 65 5.11 9.93 2.53
C ILE A 65 5.75 8.66 1.96
N LEU A 66 5.17 8.09 0.91
CA LEU A 66 5.77 6.94 0.23
C LEU A 66 7.14 7.26 -0.37
N GLY A 67 7.35 8.47 -0.91
CA GLY A 67 8.63 8.88 -1.47
C GLY A 67 9.69 9.28 -0.44
N GLU A 68 9.30 9.47 0.83
CA GLU A 68 10.19 9.82 1.95
C GLU A 68 10.56 8.61 2.82
N SER A 69 9.95 7.44 2.58
CA SER A 69 10.26 6.17 3.23
C SER A 69 11.38 5.44 2.51
#